data_AF-A0A972CHN6-F1
#
_entry.id   AF-A0A972CHN6-F1
#
_cell.length_a   1.000
_cell.length_b   1.000
_cell.length_c   1.000
_cell.angle_alpha   90.00
_cell.angle_beta   90.00
_cell.angle_gamma   90.00
#
_symmetry.space_group_name_H-M   'P 1'
#
loop_
_entity.id
_entity.type
_entity.pdbx_description
1 polymer ?
#
loop_
_entity_poly.entity_id
_entity_poly.type
_entity_poly.pdbx_seq_one_letter_code
_entity_poly.pdbx_strand_id
1 'polypeptide(L)'
;MRFINAIIYREDCKFHKGSFSVDKGLFTDEIKDDEIIDLEGRYVIPGLVDIHLHGNSGVDFSEADYEGLKRIANYLAKQGITSFSPASMTLDEVLLKNAYKNAVRLRDERPANSSRIRGITMEGPFLSLEKRGAHKKEHLKLPDLEMYLRLQEYAEGMIGLVCVAPELEGCLEFIRKVSKECTVSIAHTTASYEVAKKAIRAGATHITHLFNAMPPFHH
;
A
#
# COMPACT_ATOMS: atom_id res chain seq x y z
N MET A 1 16.29 19.64 -16.56
CA MET A 1 17.52 18.88 -16.17
C MET A 1 17.73 17.73 -17.14
N ARG A 2 18.97 17.44 -17.49
CA ARG A 2 19.35 16.31 -18.35
C ARG A 2 20.26 15.34 -17.60
N PHE A 3 19.93 14.06 -17.61
CA PHE A 3 20.71 13.00 -16.99
C PHE A 3 21.39 12.15 -18.07
N ILE A 4 22.71 12.00 -18.00
CA ILE A 4 23.49 11.27 -19.01
C ILE A 4 24.20 10.05 -18.40
N ASN A 5 24.67 9.16 -19.28
CA ASN A 5 25.50 8.00 -18.92
C ASN A 5 24.83 7.09 -17.87
N ALA A 6 23.58 6.69 -18.12
CA ALA A 6 22.81 5.81 -17.25
C ALA A 6 22.56 4.44 -17.88
N ILE A 7 22.27 3.45 -17.03
CA ILE A 7 21.74 2.14 -17.41
C ILE A 7 20.25 2.10 -17.03
N ILE A 8 19.36 2.35 -17.99
CA ILE A 8 17.95 2.68 -17.76
C ILE A 8 17.07 1.45 -18.01
N TYR A 9 16.23 1.08 -17.05
CA TYR A 9 15.19 0.08 -17.22
C TYR A 9 14.00 0.66 -17.97
N ARG A 10 13.60 0.05 -19.09
CA ARG A 10 12.54 0.54 -19.97
C ARG A 10 11.34 -0.42 -20.03
N GLU A 11 10.29 0.01 -20.73
CA GLU A 11 9.02 -0.72 -20.89
C GLU A 11 9.17 -2.10 -21.54
N ASP A 12 10.26 -2.34 -22.26
CA ASP A 12 10.61 -3.65 -22.81
C ASP A 12 11.20 -4.62 -21.75
N CYS A 13 11.16 -4.23 -20.48
CA CYS A 13 11.68 -4.95 -19.33
C CYS A 13 13.18 -5.26 -19.43
N LYS A 14 13.96 -4.37 -20.07
CA LYS A 14 15.41 -4.51 -20.24
C LYS A 14 16.15 -3.23 -19.85
N PHE A 15 17.45 -3.38 -19.64
CA PHE A 15 18.37 -2.29 -19.33
C PHE A 15 19.07 -1.77 -20.59
N HIS A 16 19.05 -0.45 -20.77
CA HIS A 16 19.62 0.23 -21.93
C HIS A 16 20.58 1.34 -21.48
N LYS A 17 21.76 1.42 -22.10
CA LYS A 17 22.64 2.58 -21.90
C LYS A 17 22.03 3.80 -22.57
N GLY A 18 22.00 4.94 -21.89
CA GLY A 18 21.48 6.17 -22.49
C GLY A 18 21.39 7.35 -21.54
N SER A 19 20.54 8.30 -21.94
CA SER A 19 20.22 9.53 -21.22
C SER A 19 18.71 9.74 -21.15
N PHE A 20 18.25 10.57 -20.21
CA PHE A 20 16.86 11.01 -20.12
C PHE A 20 16.78 12.46 -19.63
N SER A 21 15.68 13.14 -19.94
CA SER A 21 15.42 14.51 -19.49
C SER A 21 14.24 14.55 -18.54
N VAL A 22 14.29 15.47 -17.58
CA VAL A 22 13.17 15.76 -16.66
C VAL A 22 12.88 17.25 -16.69
N ASP A 23 11.61 17.59 -16.93
CA ASP A 23 11.08 18.95 -16.88
C ASP A 23 9.88 19.01 -15.93
N LYS A 24 9.91 19.93 -14.96
CA LYS A 24 8.85 20.12 -13.96
C LYS A 24 8.36 18.82 -13.29
N GLY A 25 9.28 17.86 -13.08
CA GLY A 25 9.00 16.57 -12.44
C GLY A 25 8.44 15.48 -13.36
N LEU A 26 8.41 15.71 -14.68
CA LEU A 26 7.98 14.75 -15.68
C LEU A 26 9.14 14.34 -16.58
N PHE A 27 9.19 13.07 -16.98
CA PHE A 27 10.09 12.62 -18.04
C PHE A 27 9.67 13.24 -19.38
N THR A 28 10.64 13.66 -20.18
CA THR A 28 10.41 14.26 -21.50
C THR A 28 11.50 13.83 -22.49
N ASP A 29 11.12 13.78 -23.77
CA ASP A 29 12.06 13.59 -24.89
C ASP A 29 12.68 14.91 -25.34
N GLU A 30 12.16 16.05 -24.87
CA GLU A 30 12.73 17.36 -25.16
C GLU A 30 14.12 17.50 -24.51
N ILE A 31 15.11 17.76 -25.36
CA ILE A 31 16.46 18.11 -24.91
C ILE A 31 16.47 19.60 -24.64
N LYS A 32 16.51 19.97 -23.36
CA LYS A 32 16.75 21.36 -22.94
C LYS A 32 18.23 21.56 -22.64
N ASP A 33 18.75 22.76 -22.94
CA ASP A 33 20.08 23.24 -22.54
C ASP A 33 20.13 23.57 -21.03
N ASP A 34 19.65 22.65 -20.20
CA ASP A 34 19.60 22.73 -18.74
C ASP A 34 20.88 22.16 -18.10
N GLU A 35 20.93 22.24 -16.76
CA GLU A 35 21.84 21.48 -15.90
C GLU A 35 21.96 20.01 -16.34
N ILE A 36 23.21 19.58 -16.59
CA ILE A 36 23.58 18.21 -16.97
C ILE A 36 24.13 17.48 -15.75
N ILE A 37 23.56 16.31 -15.46
CA ILE A 37 23.98 15.43 -14.38
C ILE A 37 24.50 14.12 -15.01
N ASP A 38 25.77 13.83 -14.81
CA ASP A 38 26.37 12.55 -15.20
C ASP A 38 26.06 11.49 -14.12
N LEU A 39 25.42 10.39 -14.51
CA LEU A 39 25.07 9.30 -13.60
C LEU A 39 26.17 8.24 -13.48
N GLU A 40 27.29 8.39 -14.18
CA GLU A 40 28.51 7.57 -14.10
C GLU A 40 28.25 6.07 -14.27
N GLY A 41 27.32 5.71 -15.16
CA GLY A 41 26.92 4.33 -15.42
C GLY A 41 25.98 3.73 -14.37
N ARG A 42 25.40 4.52 -13.47
CA ARG A 42 24.42 4.03 -12.48
C ARG A 42 23.14 3.51 -13.12
N TYR A 43 22.49 2.60 -12.42
CA TYR A 43 21.20 2.03 -12.81
C TYR A 43 20.06 3.00 -12.48
N VAL A 44 19.10 3.10 -13.40
CA VAL A 44 17.89 3.90 -13.26
C VAL A 44 16.71 2.98 -13.48
N ILE A 45 15.88 2.85 -12.45
CA ILE A 45 14.62 2.10 -12.48
C ILE A 45 13.45 3.05 -12.18
N PRO A 46 12.22 2.71 -12.58
CA PRO A 46 11.04 3.35 -12.02
C PRO A 46 11.10 3.30 -10.49
N GLY A 47 10.71 4.40 -9.85
CA GLY A 47 10.66 4.44 -8.39
C GLY A 47 9.76 3.35 -7.83
N LEU A 48 10.21 2.71 -6.74
CA LEU A 48 9.49 1.58 -6.17
C LEU A 48 8.16 2.04 -5.54
N VAL A 49 7.17 1.17 -5.58
CA VAL A 49 5.86 1.38 -4.96
C VAL A 49 5.67 0.33 -3.88
N ASP A 50 5.54 0.79 -2.63
CA ASP A 50 5.31 -0.10 -1.50
C ASP A 50 3.84 -0.04 -1.07
N ILE A 51 3.11 -1.13 -1.30
CA ILE A 51 1.66 -1.20 -1.03
C ILE A 51 1.34 -1.76 0.35
N HIS A 52 2.35 -2.16 1.13
CA HIS A 52 2.14 -2.83 2.41
C HIS A 52 3.32 -2.59 3.35
N LEU A 53 3.20 -1.54 4.16
CA LEU A 53 4.14 -1.23 5.23
C LEU A 53 3.42 -0.64 6.44
N HIS A 54 3.70 -1.13 7.65
CA HIS A 54 3.09 -0.56 8.86
C HIS A 54 3.83 0.68 9.33
N GLY A 55 5.16 0.61 9.35
CA GLY A 55 6.00 1.62 9.97
C GLY A 55 7.48 1.42 9.65
N ASN A 56 8.27 2.44 9.97
CA ASN A 56 9.73 2.41 9.92
C ASN A 56 10.27 3.52 10.84
N SER A 57 11.60 3.63 10.98
CA SER A 57 12.23 4.71 11.77
C SER A 57 11.64 4.90 13.18
N GLY A 58 11.19 3.81 13.82
CA GLY A 58 10.65 3.81 15.18
C GLY A 58 9.22 4.34 15.32
N VAL A 59 8.45 4.42 14.23
CA VAL A 59 7.05 4.87 14.22
C VAL A 59 6.17 3.95 13.39
N ASP A 60 4.90 3.86 13.77
CA ASP A 60 3.87 3.10 13.05
C ASP A 60 2.77 4.04 12.51
N PHE A 61 2.27 3.76 11.32
CA PHE A 61 1.16 4.51 10.70
C PHE A 61 -0.08 4.57 11.58
N SER A 62 -0.37 3.48 12.30
CA SER A 62 -1.56 3.28 13.11
C SER A 62 -1.53 4.05 14.43
N GLU A 63 -0.37 4.58 14.84
CA GLU A 63 -0.23 5.44 16.03
C GLU A 63 -0.82 6.84 15.84
N ALA A 64 -1.18 7.20 14.60
CA ALA A 64 -1.72 8.51 14.24
C ALA A 64 -0.81 9.70 14.65
N ASP A 65 0.51 9.50 14.71
CA ASP A 65 1.51 10.56 14.78
C ASP A 65 1.79 11.12 13.38
N TYR A 66 1.34 12.37 13.11
CA TYR A 66 1.55 13.01 11.81
C TYR A 66 3.04 13.28 11.51
N GLU A 67 3.83 13.67 12.51
CA GLU A 67 5.26 13.87 12.33
C GLU A 67 5.97 12.54 12.08
N GLY A 68 5.51 11.48 12.76
CA GLY A 68 5.90 10.09 12.50
C GLY A 68 5.62 9.66 11.06
N LEU A 69 4.42 9.92 10.56
CA LEU A 69 4.06 9.61 9.18
C LEU A 69 4.93 10.37 8.16
N LYS A 70 5.32 11.62 8.43
CA LYS A 70 6.30 12.34 7.61
C LYS A 70 7.70 11.71 7.68
N ARG A 71 8.14 11.24 8.86
CA ARG A 71 9.41 10.50 9.01
C ARG A 71 9.40 9.23 8.16
N ILE A 72 8.29 8.47 8.19
CA ILE A 72 8.08 7.29 7.34
C ILE A 72 8.28 7.64 5.87
N ALA A 73 7.55 8.66 5.37
CA ALA A 73 7.61 9.06 3.97
C ALA A 73 9.00 9.57 3.54
N ASN A 74 9.72 10.28 4.42
CA ASN A 74 11.08 10.74 4.11
C ASN A 74 12.09 9.58 4.06
N TYR A 75 11.97 8.61 4.97
CA TYR A 75 12.82 7.43 4.97
C TYR A 75 12.64 6.60 3.70
N LEU A 76 11.39 6.33 3.31
CA LEU A 76 11.06 5.58 2.09
C LEU A 76 11.68 6.22 0.85
N ALA A 77 11.64 7.55 0.72
CA ALA A 77 12.23 8.26 -0.42
C ALA A 77 13.74 8.01 -0.52
N LYS A 78 14.44 7.95 0.62
CA LYS A 78 15.88 7.64 0.68
C LYS A 78 16.20 6.19 0.29
N GLN A 79 15.22 5.28 0.38
CA GLN A 79 15.35 3.88 -0.04
C GLN A 79 14.90 3.64 -1.49
N GLY A 80 14.63 4.69 -2.26
CA GLY A 80 14.17 4.56 -3.66
C GLY A 80 12.68 4.22 -3.81
N ILE A 81 11.92 4.22 -2.72
CA ILE A 81 10.46 4.06 -2.73
C ILE A 81 9.84 5.44 -2.95
N THR A 82 9.23 5.67 -4.11
CA THR A 82 8.70 6.98 -4.47
C THR A 82 7.23 7.13 -4.17
N SER A 83 6.49 6.02 -4.05
CA SER A 83 5.08 5.99 -3.67
C SER A 83 4.78 4.87 -2.69
N PHE A 84 3.80 5.08 -1.81
CA PHE A 84 3.43 4.05 -0.83
C PHE A 84 1.95 4.09 -0.41
N SER A 85 1.47 2.97 0.13
CA SER A 85 0.15 2.80 0.75
C SER A 85 0.36 2.13 2.11
N PRO A 86 0.39 2.90 3.23
CA PRO A 86 0.68 2.34 4.53
C PRO A 86 -0.44 1.42 5.01
N ALA A 87 -0.06 0.34 5.69
CA ALA A 87 -0.93 -0.69 6.22
C ALA A 87 -1.28 -0.39 7.68
N SER A 88 -2.58 -0.24 7.99
CA SER A 88 -3.01 -0.08 9.39
C SER A 88 -3.02 -1.42 10.12
N MET A 89 -2.69 -1.39 11.41
CA MET A 89 -2.93 -2.51 12.32
C MET A 89 -4.44 -2.66 12.64
N THR A 90 -4.85 -3.81 13.16
CA THR A 90 -6.20 -3.98 13.71
C THR A 90 -6.36 -3.23 15.02
N LEU A 91 -7.12 -2.13 14.96
CA LEU A 91 -7.42 -1.21 16.05
C LEU A 91 -8.92 -0.88 16.09
N ASP A 92 -9.35 -0.16 17.11
CA ASP A 92 -10.69 0.44 17.12
C ASP A 92 -10.85 1.50 16.01
N GLU A 93 -12.11 1.78 15.67
CA GLU A 93 -12.46 2.68 14.56
C GLU A 93 -12.00 4.13 14.80
N VAL A 94 -11.92 4.58 16.05
CA VAL A 94 -11.50 5.95 16.38
C VAL A 94 -10.01 6.13 16.10
N LEU A 95 -9.19 5.15 16.44
CA LEU A 95 -7.75 5.17 16.12
C LEU A 95 -7.51 5.09 14.60
N LEU A 96 -8.21 4.17 13.91
CA LEU A 96 -8.13 4.06 12.45
C LEU A 96 -8.51 5.37 11.75
N LYS A 97 -9.61 6.00 12.17
CA LYS A 97 -10.04 7.31 11.68
C LYS A 97 -8.94 8.36 11.78
N ASN A 98 -8.25 8.44 12.92
CA ASN A 98 -7.19 9.43 13.12
C ASN A 98 -5.98 9.17 12.21
N ALA A 99 -5.55 7.91 12.07
CA ALA A 99 -4.49 7.53 11.15
C ALA A 99 -4.86 7.87 9.69
N TYR A 100 -6.10 7.61 9.29
CA TYR A 100 -6.55 7.82 7.90
C TYR A 100 -6.68 9.31 7.57
N LYS A 101 -7.11 10.14 8.53
CA LYS A 101 -7.07 11.60 8.37
C LYS A 101 -5.64 12.14 8.22
N ASN A 102 -4.67 11.56 8.90
CA ASN A 102 -3.27 11.92 8.71
C ASN A 102 -2.74 11.50 7.32
N ALA A 103 -3.20 10.37 6.78
CA ALA A 103 -2.89 9.98 5.40
C ALA A 103 -3.43 10.99 4.37
N VAL A 104 -4.69 11.42 4.53
CA VAL A 104 -5.31 12.48 3.73
C VAL A 104 -4.50 13.78 3.83
N ARG A 105 -4.15 14.19 5.05
CA ARG A 105 -3.33 15.38 5.27
C ARG A 105 -1.98 15.30 4.55
N LEU A 106 -1.28 14.16 4.63
CA LEU A 106 0.01 13.97 3.96
C LEU A 106 -0.13 14.01 2.44
N ARG A 107 -1.21 13.42 1.89
CA ARG A 107 -1.53 13.45 0.44
C ARG A 107 -1.63 14.89 -0.07
N ASP A 108 -2.26 15.77 0.71
CA ASP A 108 -2.54 17.14 0.32
C ASP A 108 -1.33 18.07 0.54
N GLU A 109 -0.64 17.94 1.68
CA GLU A 109 0.54 18.77 1.99
C GLU A 109 1.74 18.47 1.07
N ARG A 110 1.87 17.23 0.57
CA ARG A 110 2.93 16.79 -0.36
C ARG A 110 4.33 17.28 0.04
N PRO A 111 4.83 16.93 1.23
CA PRO A 111 6.12 17.42 1.70
C PRO A 111 7.25 17.12 0.69
N ALA A 112 8.17 18.07 0.57
CA ALA A 112 9.36 17.92 -0.25
C ALA A 112 10.24 16.76 0.28
N ASN A 113 10.99 16.12 -0.62
CA ASN A 113 11.92 15.03 -0.28
C ASN A 113 11.27 13.83 0.43
N SER A 114 10.00 13.56 0.14
CA SER A 114 9.24 12.45 0.75
C SER A 114 8.50 11.66 -0.31
N SER A 115 8.35 10.36 -0.08
CA SER A 115 7.52 9.49 -0.90
C SER A 115 6.08 9.99 -0.92
N ARG A 116 5.38 9.77 -2.02
CA ARG A 116 3.99 10.15 -2.17
C ARG A 116 3.10 9.06 -1.58
N ILE A 117 2.28 9.40 -0.59
CA ILE A 117 1.21 8.52 -0.18
C ILE A 117 0.17 8.45 -1.31
N ARG A 118 -0.18 7.23 -1.74
CA ARG A 118 -1.07 6.97 -2.88
C ARG A 118 -2.31 6.18 -2.51
N GLY A 119 -2.41 5.74 -1.25
CA GLY A 119 -3.58 5.05 -0.73
C GLY A 119 -3.37 4.69 0.72
N ILE A 120 -4.30 3.87 1.22
CA ILE A 120 -4.27 3.23 2.53
C ILE A 120 -4.54 1.74 2.30
N THR A 121 -3.74 0.91 2.96
CA THR A 121 -3.97 -0.53 3.06
C THR A 121 -4.64 -0.80 4.41
N MET A 122 -5.93 -1.12 4.38
CA MET A 122 -6.69 -1.44 5.57
C MET A 122 -6.44 -2.91 5.96
N GLU A 123 -5.37 -3.17 6.72
CA GLU A 123 -5.06 -4.52 7.21
C GLU A 123 -5.81 -4.86 8.50
N GLY A 124 -7.00 -5.44 8.29
CA GLY A 124 -7.98 -5.69 9.33
C GLY A 124 -8.94 -4.51 9.53
N PRO A 125 -9.90 -4.62 10.46
CA PRO A 125 -10.00 -5.62 11.52
C PRO A 125 -10.66 -6.95 11.12
N PHE A 126 -10.95 -7.16 9.83
CA PHE A 126 -11.72 -8.30 9.31
C PHE A 126 -10.86 -9.57 9.09
N LEU A 127 -10.05 -9.95 10.08
CA LEU A 127 -9.06 -11.03 9.98
C LEU A 127 -9.42 -12.21 10.89
N SER A 128 -8.89 -13.39 10.58
CA SER A 128 -9.12 -14.61 11.35
C SER A 128 -8.43 -14.55 12.71
N LEU A 129 -9.16 -14.92 13.76
CA LEU A 129 -8.58 -15.00 15.11
C LEU A 129 -7.40 -15.97 15.19
N GLU A 130 -7.50 -17.12 14.51
CA GLU A 130 -6.48 -18.17 14.53
C GLU A 130 -5.20 -17.79 13.79
N LYS A 131 -5.30 -16.84 12.85
CA LYS A 131 -4.19 -16.35 12.04
C LYS A 131 -3.90 -14.88 12.28
N ARG A 132 -4.29 -14.34 13.44
CA ARG A 132 -4.14 -12.92 13.78
C ARG A 132 -2.69 -12.42 13.79
N GLY A 133 -1.69 -13.28 13.99
CA GLY A 133 -0.29 -12.85 14.13
C GLY A 133 -0.14 -11.74 15.17
N ALA A 134 0.40 -10.59 14.75
CA ALA A 134 0.60 -9.41 15.60
C ALA A 134 -0.68 -8.58 15.85
N HIS A 135 -1.80 -8.90 15.20
CA HIS A 135 -3.07 -8.20 15.37
C HIS A 135 -3.69 -8.50 16.74
N LYS A 136 -4.17 -7.44 17.41
CA LYS A 136 -4.81 -7.53 18.74
C LYS A 136 -6.15 -8.22 18.64
N LYS A 137 -6.34 -9.27 19.45
CA LYS A 137 -7.55 -10.10 19.43
C LYS A 137 -8.79 -9.27 19.75
N GLU A 138 -8.67 -8.29 20.64
CA GLU A 138 -9.81 -7.52 21.17
C GLU A 138 -10.41 -6.57 20.14
N HIS A 139 -9.68 -6.30 19.05
CA HIS A 139 -10.11 -5.40 17.99
C HIS A 139 -10.52 -6.12 16.69
N LEU A 140 -10.36 -7.44 16.63
CA LEU A 140 -10.85 -8.22 15.50
C LEU A 140 -12.37 -8.15 15.41
N LYS A 141 -12.89 -8.01 14.20
CA LYS A 141 -14.31 -7.92 13.91
C LYS A 141 -14.68 -8.81 12.74
N LEU A 142 -15.95 -9.23 12.70
CA LEU A 142 -16.51 -9.74 11.45
C LEU A 142 -16.49 -8.63 10.38
N PRO A 143 -16.47 -8.98 9.09
CA PRO A 143 -16.62 -8.03 7.99
C PRO A 143 -17.83 -7.12 8.19
N ASP A 144 -17.58 -5.82 8.21
CA ASP A 144 -18.59 -4.78 8.47
C ASP A 144 -18.50 -3.72 7.37
N LEU A 145 -19.48 -3.76 6.46
CA LEU A 145 -19.55 -2.83 5.32
C LEU A 145 -19.72 -1.39 5.79
N GLU A 146 -20.55 -1.16 6.82
CA GLU A 146 -20.84 0.19 7.31
C GLU A 146 -19.60 0.82 7.96
N MET A 147 -18.84 0.01 8.71
CA MET A 147 -17.54 0.45 9.24
C MET A 147 -16.56 0.79 8.12
N TYR A 148 -16.46 -0.05 7.08
CA TYR A 148 -15.61 0.25 5.92
C TYR A 148 -16.03 1.56 5.25
N LEU A 149 -17.32 1.79 5.00
CA LEU A 149 -17.81 3.01 4.34
C LEU A 149 -17.50 4.27 5.15
N ARG A 150 -17.70 4.25 6.48
CA ARG A 150 -17.31 5.38 7.36
C ARG A 150 -15.81 5.64 7.34
N LEU A 151 -14.99 4.59 7.39
CA LEU A 151 -13.54 4.72 7.30
C LEU A 151 -13.09 5.24 5.93
N GLN A 152 -13.73 4.80 4.85
CA GLN A 152 -13.47 5.26 3.49
C GLN A 152 -13.84 6.73 3.32
N GLU A 153 -14.91 7.19 3.96
CA GLU A 153 -15.28 8.61 4.05
C GLU A 153 -14.20 9.42 4.79
N TYR A 154 -13.74 8.96 5.96
CA TYR A 154 -12.65 9.64 6.70
C TYR A 154 -11.32 9.65 5.95
N ALA A 155 -11.09 8.64 5.12
CA ALA A 155 -9.94 8.52 4.24
C ALA A 155 -10.12 9.30 2.92
N GLU A 156 -11.25 9.96 2.70
CA GLU A 156 -11.58 10.63 1.43
C GLU A 156 -11.34 9.74 0.19
N GLY A 157 -11.75 8.47 0.30
CA GLY A 157 -11.59 7.47 -0.77
C GLY A 157 -10.18 6.89 -0.90
N MET A 158 -9.26 7.17 0.03
CA MET A 158 -7.88 6.68 -0.07
C MET A 158 -7.69 5.19 0.26
N ILE A 159 -8.67 4.48 0.83
CA ILE A 159 -8.53 3.03 1.05
C ILE A 159 -8.56 2.34 -0.31
N GLY A 160 -7.37 1.98 -0.79
CA GLY A 160 -7.17 1.34 -2.09
C GLY A 160 -7.08 -0.17 -2.01
N LEU A 161 -6.79 -0.70 -0.81
CA LEU A 161 -6.71 -2.12 -0.53
C LEU A 161 -7.27 -2.43 0.86
N VAL A 162 -8.13 -3.46 0.96
CA VAL A 162 -8.65 -3.96 2.24
C VAL A 162 -8.33 -5.44 2.40
N CYS A 163 -7.79 -5.82 3.55
CA CYS A 163 -7.46 -7.21 3.87
C CYS A 163 -8.61 -7.88 4.61
N VAL A 164 -9.01 -9.07 4.15
CA VAL A 164 -10.10 -9.85 4.76
C VAL A 164 -9.75 -11.33 4.85
N ALA A 165 -10.28 -11.99 5.90
CA ALA A 165 -10.30 -13.43 6.03
C ALA A 165 -11.63 -13.97 5.46
N PRO A 166 -11.63 -14.65 4.29
CA PRO A 166 -12.84 -15.00 3.56
C PRO A 166 -13.73 -16.07 4.22
N GLU A 167 -13.21 -16.80 5.20
CA GLU A 167 -13.97 -17.76 6.00
C GLU A 167 -14.90 -17.10 7.03
N LEU A 168 -14.71 -15.82 7.32
CA LEU A 168 -15.56 -15.10 8.28
C LEU A 168 -16.98 -14.93 7.74
N GLU A 169 -17.94 -15.00 8.66
CA GLU A 169 -19.35 -14.77 8.35
C GLU A 169 -19.55 -13.40 7.67
N GLY A 170 -20.36 -13.36 6.60
CA GLY A 170 -20.61 -12.15 5.82
C GLY A 170 -19.49 -11.74 4.84
N CYS A 171 -18.30 -12.35 4.89
CA CYS A 171 -17.15 -11.90 4.10
C CYS A 171 -17.40 -11.95 2.58
N LEU A 172 -18.04 -13.00 2.08
CA LEU A 172 -18.30 -13.10 0.63
C LEU A 172 -19.24 -12.01 0.11
N GLU A 173 -20.19 -11.55 0.93
CA GLU A 173 -21.04 -10.41 0.56
C GLU A 173 -20.27 -9.10 0.63
N PHE A 174 -19.47 -8.91 1.67
CA PHE A 174 -18.56 -7.78 1.80
C PHE A 174 -17.65 -7.65 0.57
N ILE A 175 -16.98 -8.75 0.17
CA ILE A 175 -16.10 -8.78 -1.01
C ILE A 175 -16.86 -8.34 -2.28
N ARG A 176 -18.07 -8.87 -2.53
CA ARG A 176 -18.88 -8.52 -3.71
C ARG A 176 -19.22 -7.03 -3.81
N LYS A 177 -19.36 -6.35 -2.67
CA LYS A 177 -19.67 -4.93 -2.62
C LYS A 177 -18.40 -4.09 -2.74
N VAL A 178 -17.40 -4.39 -1.90
CA VAL A 178 -16.19 -3.56 -1.76
C VAL A 178 -15.22 -3.71 -2.94
N SER A 179 -15.17 -4.86 -3.61
CA SER A 179 -14.33 -5.07 -4.80
C SER A 179 -14.67 -4.15 -5.98
N LYS A 180 -15.82 -3.49 -5.96
CA LYS A 180 -16.22 -2.49 -6.96
C LYS A 180 -15.58 -1.12 -6.73
N GLU A 181 -15.05 -0.88 -5.52
CA GLU A 181 -14.52 0.41 -5.08
C GLU A 181 -13.01 0.34 -4.79
N CYS A 182 -12.53 -0.77 -4.23
CA CYS A 182 -11.12 -0.95 -3.92
C CYS A 182 -10.67 -2.41 -4.09
N THR A 183 -9.37 -2.65 -4.02
CA THR A 183 -8.82 -4.02 -4.08
C THR A 183 -9.14 -4.76 -2.79
N VAL A 184 -9.74 -5.95 -2.89
CA VAL A 184 -9.92 -6.83 -1.73
C VAL A 184 -8.85 -7.90 -1.74
N SER A 185 -8.10 -8.00 -0.64
CA SER A 185 -7.00 -8.92 -0.44
C SER A 185 -7.34 -10.03 0.54
N ILE A 186 -7.08 -11.27 0.16
CA ILE A 186 -7.20 -12.43 1.07
C ILE A 186 -5.98 -12.42 2.01
N ALA A 187 -6.23 -12.36 3.32
CA ALA A 187 -5.17 -12.20 4.32
C ALA A 187 -5.55 -12.85 5.65
N HIS A 188 -4.55 -13.23 6.45
CA HIS A 188 -4.71 -13.70 7.83
C HIS A 188 -5.90 -14.64 8.01
N THR A 189 -5.86 -15.77 7.30
CA THR A 189 -7.03 -16.60 7.03
C THR A 189 -6.75 -18.07 7.30
N THR A 190 -7.75 -18.82 7.73
CA THR A 190 -7.75 -20.28 7.78
C THR A 190 -8.55 -20.91 6.64
N ALA A 191 -8.94 -20.11 5.64
CA ALA A 191 -9.79 -20.54 4.54
C ALA A 191 -9.23 -21.75 3.79
N SER A 192 -10.10 -22.72 3.52
CA SER A 192 -9.79 -23.80 2.60
C SER A 192 -9.66 -23.27 1.16
N TYR A 193 -9.08 -24.08 0.28
CA TYR A 193 -9.00 -23.79 -1.15
C TYR A 193 -10.37 -23.40 -1.74
N GLU A 194 -11.44 -24.13 -1.38
CA GLU A 194 -12.78 -23.85 -1.89
C GLU A 194 -13.35 -22.51 -1.41
N VAL A 195 -13.05 -22.12 -0.16
CA VAL A 195 -13.46 -20.81 0.38
C VAL A 195 -12.67 -19.68 -0.30
N ALA A 196 -11.35 -19.83 -0.44
CA ALA A 196 -10.52 -18.85 -1.15
C ALA A 196 -10.96 -18.69 -2.62
N LYS A 197 -11.29 -19.79 -3.30
CA LYS A 197 -11.81 -19.76 -4.68
C LYS A 197 -13.15 -19.03 -4.78
N LYS A 198 -14.05 -19.19 -3.79
CA LYS A 198 -15.30 -18.42 -3.71
C LYS A 198 -15.03 -16.94 -3.49
N ALA A 199 -14.05 -16.58 -2.66
CA ALA A 199 -13.64 -15.20 -2.43
C ALA A 199 -13.11 -14.53 -3.70
N ILE A 200 -12.24 -15.23 -4.45
CA ILE A 200 -11.72 -14.76 -5.74
C ILE A 200 -12.88 -14.55 -6.73
N ARG A 201 -13.79 -15.52 -6.85
CA ARG A 201 -15.00 -15.40 -7.70
C ARG A 201 -15.93 -14.28 -7.25
N ALA A 202 -15.92 -13.93 -5.96
CA ALA A 202 -16.70 -12.82 -5.42
C ALA A 202 -16.08 -11.45 -5.71
N GLY A 203 -14.83 -11.39 -6.17
CA GLY A 203 -14.15 -10.16 -6.57
C GLY A 203 -12.81 -9.88 -5.87
N ALA A 204 -12.33 -10.77 -4.99
CA ALA A 204 -10.99 -10.61 -4.42
C ALA A 204 -9.91 -10.83 -5.49
N THR A 205 -8.96 -9.89 -5.61
CA THR A 205 -7.94 -9.87 -6.67
C THR A 205 -6.51 -9.84 -6.14
N HIS A 206 -6.33 -9.86 -4.82
CA HIS A 206 -5.02 -9.80 -4.17
C HIS A 206 -4.90 -10.83 -3.04
N ILE A 207 -3.66 -11.20 -2.70
CA ILE A 207 -3.30 -12.04 -1.56
C ILE A 207 -2.20 -11.32 -0.78
N THR A 208 -2.44 -11.03 0.50
CA THR A 208 -1.47 -10.31 1.34
C THR A 208 -0.34 -11.25 1.75
N HIS A 209 0.92 -10.78 1.68
CA HIS A 209 2.13 -11.48 2.18
C HIS A 209 2.07 -13.01 2.07
N LEU A 210 1.95 -13.50 0.83
CA LEU A 210 1.76 -14.92 0.50
C LEU A 210 2.58 -15.84 1.41
N PHE A 211 1.93 -16.90 1.91
CA PHE A 211 2.38 -17.86 2.93
C PHE A 211 2.26 -17.41 4.39
N ASN A 212 2.45 -16.12 4.71
CA ASN A 212 2.38 -15.64 6.08
C ASN A 212 0.93 -15.61 6.58
N ALA A 213 0.70 -16.12 7.80
CA ALA A 213 -0.62 -16.17 8.41
C ALA A 213 -1.72 -16.83 7.54
N MET A 214 -1.35 -17.84 6.76
CA MET A 214 -2.26 -18.63 5.91
C MET A 214 -2.16 -20.12 6.25
N PRO A 215 -3.07 -20.98 5.77
CA PRO A 215 -2.87 -22.42 5.83
C PRO A 215 -1.63 -22.79 5.02
N PRO A 216 -0.81 -23.72 5.50
CA PRO A 216 0.36 -24.18 4.76
C PRO A 216 -0.06 -24.89 3.47
N PHE A 217 0.80 -24.82 2.45
CA PHE A 217 0.68 -25.65 1.27
C PHE A 217 1.30 -27.02 1.56
N HIS A 218 0.46 -28.02 1.81
CA HIS A 218 0.87 -29.42 1.99
C HIS A 218 0.45 -30.26 0.79
N HIS A 219 1.26 -31.28 0.48
CA HIS A 219 1.05 -32.26 -0.58
C HIS A 219 0.14 -33.40 -0.11
#